data_AF-A0A429FT04-F1
#
_entry.id   AF-A0A429FT04-F1
#
_cell.length_a   1.000
_cell.length_b   1.000
_cell.length_c   1.000
_cell.angle_alpha   90.00
_cell.angle_beta   90.00
_cell.angle_gamma   90.00
#
_symmetry.space_group_name_H-M   'P 1'
#
loop_
_entity.id
_entity.type
_entity.pdbx_description
1 polymer ?
#
loop_
_entity_poly.entity_id
_entity_poly.type
_entity_poly.pdbx_seq_one_letter_code
_entity_poly.pdbx_strand_id
1 'polypeptide(L)'
;MDTLVRRVEDLRISTEDADTVDLLLVPRKDREVVRWKALAAQHGEEWVYVASDDEAVVLALDEPSEAGMRDQAAAVIYPELHTRLVSWWLVHAWRSIDLLEDTVDNLWRWRIASGAVTARAVLEEAGALVDEAQKLAEAWRVGKAAPGKALERPATVRDALAPVLLHAGMGSRLTGSNEKLQATNVLTLVKKLAKVSGDPRFHEWYDWLSDAAHPAFGARIAYASPPMAHDSGAVTVRYYARSPLLLQGDGQHQLMEPTIAFTVADAVIGAGRVIVDVLDRSLALVDDIGLTTAAATLTRRQYWRNFFPVRGSRSCPCGRGKWSKCGHRWGEPAPAVA
;
A
#
# COMPACT_ATOMS: atom_id res chain seq x y z
N MET A 1 0.86 0.57 -23.54
CA MET A 1 0.64 -0.62 -22.69
C MET A 1 1.99 -1.22 -22.30
N ASP A 2 2.90 -1.34 -23.26
CA ASP A 2 4.23 -1.96 -23.12
C ASP A 2 5.07 -1.47 -21.94
N THR A 3 5.07 -0.16 -21.66
CA THR A 3 5.78 0.41 -20.50
C THR A 3 5.19 -0.03 -19.16
N LEU A 4 3.86 -0.19 -19.07
CA LEU A 4 3.21 -0.65 -17.83
C LEU A 4 3.49 -2.13 -17.59
N VAL A 5 3.33 -2.95 -18.64
CA VAL A 5 3.62 -4.39 -18.57
C VAL A 5 5.05 -4.65 -18.11
N ARG A 6 6.03 -3.95 -18.70
CA ARG A 6 7.43 -4.09 -18.29
C ARG A 6 7.64 -3.72 -16.82
N ARG A 7 7.00 -2.65 -16.35
CA ARG A 7 7.16 -2.20 -14.95
C ARG A 7 6.50 -3.14 -13.95
N VAL A 8 5.38 -3.75 -14.31
CA VAL A 8 4.74 -4.80 -13.49
C VAL A 8 5.64 -6.03 -13.45
N GLU A 9 6.23 -6.42 -14.57
CA GLU A 9 7.17 -7.54 -14.64
C GLU A 9 8.44 -7.27 -13.82
N ASP A 10 9.01 -6.06 -13.93
CA ASP A 10 10.16 -5.64 -13.10
C ASP A 10 9.82 -5.70 -11.60
N LEU A 11 8.60 -5.27 -11.23
CA LEU A 11 8.10 -5.36 -9.86
C LEU A 11 7.99 -6.81 -9.40
N ARG A 12 7.37 -7.68 -10.21
CA ARG A 12 7.20 -9.11 -9.95
C ARG A 12 8.55 -9.79 -9.72
N ILE A 13 9.50 -9.63 -10.63
CA ILE A 13 10.85 -10.18 -10.50
C ILE A 13 11.53 -9.70 -9.22
N SER A 14 11.31 -8.44 -8.82
CA SER A 14 11.94 -7.88 -7.62
C SER A 14 11.33 -8.37 -6.29
N THR A 15 10.12 -8.94 -6.32
CA THR A 15 9.35 -9.32 -5.12
C THR A 15 8.93 -10.79 -5.06
N GLU A 16 9.19 -11.58 -6.10
CA GLU A 16 8.77 -12.99 -6.20
C GLU A 16 9.28 -13.85 -5.03
N ASP A 17 10.55 -13.70 -4.68
CA ASP A 17 11.19 -14.41 -3.56
C ASP A 17 11.35 -13.52 -2.31
N ALA A 18 10.68 -12.37 -2.25
CA ALA A 18 10.81 -11.47 -1.11
C ALA A 18 10.06 -12.04 0.11
N ASP A 19 10.70 -11.97 1.27
CA ASP A 19 10.10 -12.33 2.55
C ASP A 19 10.36 -11.24 3.60
N THR A 20 9.45 -11.09 4.54
CA THR A 20 9.61 -10.11 5.61
C THR A 20 8.98 -10.61 6.90
N VAL A 21 9.36 -9.95 7.99
CA VAL A 21 8.70 -10.07 9.28
C VAL A 21 7.89 -8.81 9.51
N ASP A 22 6.74 -8.92 10.18
CA ASP A 22 5.95 -7.78 10.66
C ASP A 22 6.02 -7.78 12.19
N LEU A 23 6.76 -6.82 12.76
CA LEU A 23 6.93 -6.70 14.20
C LEU A 23 5.95 -5.65 14.70
N LEU A 24 5.19 -5.95 15.75
CA LEU A 24 4.33 -4.97 16.41
C LEU A 24 4.68 -4.89 17.89
N LEU A 25 5.18 -3.74 18.33
CA LEU A 25 5.43 -3.53 19.75
C LEU A 25 4.11 -3.34 20.49
N VAL A 26 3.87 -4.20 21.48
CA VAL A 26 2.73 -4.11 22.39
C VAL A 26 3.17 -3.41 23.68
N PRO A 27 2.63 -2.21 24.00
CA PRO A 27 2.95 -1.53 25.25
C PRO A 27 2.55 -2.37 26.46
N ARG A 28 3.49 -2.64 27.36
CA ARG A 28 3.27 -3.36 28.63
C ARG A 28 3.10 -2.38 29.77
N LYS A 29 2.20 -2.68 30.71
CA LYS A 29 1.94 -1.85 31.89
C LYS A 29 1.99 -2.65 33.19
N ASP A 30 2.39 -1.98 34.27
CA ASP A 30 2.29 -2.47 35.64
C ASP A 30 2.79 -3.94 35.82
N ARG A 31 1.90 -4.83 36.25
CA ARG A 31 2.19 -6.25 36.52
C ARG A 31 2.64 -7.02 35.28
N GLU A 32 2.27 -6.57 34.08
CA GLU A 32 2.71 -7.22 32.83
C GLU A 32 4.21 -7.01 32.60
N VAL A 33 4.77 -5.87 33.01
CA VAL A 33 6.20 -5.60 32.91
C VAL A 33 6.99 -6.57 33.78
N VAL A 34 6.55 -6.78 35.03
CA VAL A 34 7.18 -7.73 35.97
C VAL A 34 7.13 -9.15 35.41
N ARG A 35 5.96 -9.56 34.90
CA ARG A 35 5.79 -10.88 34.29
C ARG A 35 6.68 -11.08 33.08
N TRP A 36 6.75 -10.10 32.18
CA TRP A 36 7.61 -10.16 31.00
C TRP A 36 9.09 -10.26 31.38
N LYS A 37 9.59 -9.42 32.30
CA LYS A 37 10.98 -9.47 32.76
C LYS A 37 11.35 -10.84 33.34
N ALA A 38 10.44 -11.45 34.11
CA ALA A 38 10.65 -12.78 34.67
C ALA A 38 10.75 -13.86 33.58
N LEU A 39 9.93 -13.79 32.53
CA LEU A 39 9.98 -14.72 31.40
C LEU A 39 11.24 -14.53 30.56
N ALA A 40 11.59 -13.29 30.22
CA ALA A 40 12.79 -12.96 29.45
C ALA A 40 14.07 -13.51 30.12
N ALA A 41 14.16 -13.39 31.45
CA ALA A 41 15.28 -13.92 32.22
C ALA A 41 15.37 -15.46 32.22
N GLN A 42 14.24 -16.17 32.09
CA GLN A 42 14.21 -17.65 32.11
C GLN A 42 14.72 -18.26 30.79
N HIS A 43 14.49 -17.59 29.66
CA HIS A 43 14.81 -18.14 28.34
C HIS A 43 16.21 -17.79 27.84
N GLY A 44 16.98 -16.99 28.59
CA GLY A 44 18.32 -16.57 28.18
C GLY A 44 18.32 -15.72 26.89
N GLU A 45 17.18 -15.12 26.57
CA GLU A 45 17.01 -14.27 25.41
C GLU A 45 17.64 -12.89 25.67
N GLU A 46 18.22 -12.29 24.62
CA GLU A 46 18.66 -10.91 24.71
C GLU A 46 17.50 -9.98 24.36
N TRP A 47 17.23 -9.03 25.26
CA TRP A 47 16.16 -8.05 25.13
C TRP A 47 16.69 -6.64 25.32
N VAL A 48 16.14 -5.70 24.55
CA VAL A 48 16.26 -4.26 24.78
C VAL A 48 14.87 -3.70 25.09
N TYR A 49 14.82 -2.64 25.90
CA TYR A 49 13.54 -2.00 26.23
C TYR A 49 13.69 -0.49 26.41
N VAL A 50 12.57 0.22 26.22
CA VAL A 50 12.41 1.62 26.59
C VAL A 50 11.19 1.77 27.48
N ALA A 51 11.31 2.63 28.49
CA ALA A 51 10.24 2.96 29.40
C ALA A 51 9.78 4.41 29.16
N SER A 52 8.50 4.70 29.41
CA SER A 52 8.02 6.07 29.56
C SER A 52 8.69 6.75 30.76
N ASP A 53 8.64 8.08 30.81
CA ASP A 53 9.26 8.88 31.90
C ASP A 53 8.75 8.50 33.30
N ASP A 54 7.52 8.01 33.40
CA ASP A 54 6.89 7.52 34.64
C ASP A 54 7.09 6.00 34.87
N GLU A 55 7.88 5.34 34.02
CA GLU A 55 8.08 3.89 33.95
C GLU A 55 6.80 3.05 33.84
N ALA A 56 5.63 3.67 33.61
CA ALA A 56 4.35 3.00 33.60
C ALA A 56 4.12 2.17 32.33
N VAL A 57 4.83 2.51 31.24
CA VAL A 57 4.72 1.83 29.94
C VAL A 57 6.10 1.40 29.47
N VAL A 58 6.23 0.11 29.16
CA VAL A 58 7.47 -0.47 28.59
C VAL A 58 7.19 -1.00 27.19
N LEU A 59 8.07 -0.63 26.25
CA LEU A 59 8.21 -1.28 24.95
C LEU A 59 9.49 -2.12 24.98
N ALA A 60 9.41 -3.35 24.49
CA ALA A 60 10.54 -4.27 24.50
C ALA A 60 10.65 -4.99 23.16
N LEU A 61 11.89 -5.25 22.75
CA LEU A 61 12.24 -5.98 21.54
C LEU A 61 13.33 -7.00 21.88
N ASP A 62 13.16 -8.22 21.38
CA ASP A 62 14.13 -9.30 21.41
C ASP A 62 15.03 -9.29 20.16
N GLU A 63 16.02 -10.17 20.11
CA GLU A 63 17.00 -10.25 19.03
C GLU A 63 17.68 -8.91 18.66
N PRO A 64 18.12 -8.09 19.63
CA PRO A 64 18.97 -6.94 19.34
C PRO A 64 20.32 -7.43 18.79
N SER A 65 20.94 -6.62 17.93
CA SER A 65 22.35 -6.81 17.58
C SER A 65 23.25 -6.23 18.69
N GLU A 66 24.56 -6.46 18.61
CA GLU A 66 25.53 -5.78 19.50
C GLU A 66 25.49 -4.25 19.39
N ALA A 67 25.13 -3.70 18.22
CA ALA A 67 24.91 -2.27 18.07
C ALA A 67 23.58 -1.85 18.74
N GLY A 68 22.54 -2.67 18.60
CA GLY A 68 21.26 -2.41 19.24
C GLY A 68 21.32 -2.47 20.78
N MET A 69 22.14 -3.35 21.34
CA MET A 69 22.40 -3.41 22.79
C MET A 69 23.04 -2.12 23.33
N ARG A 70 23.79 -1.39 22.49
CA ARG A 70 24.43 -0.11 22.84
C ARG A 70 23.51 1.10 22.67
N ASP A 71 22.51 1.00 21.80
CA ASP A 71 21.51 2.04 21.55
C ASP A 71 20.10 1.44 21.64
N GLN A 72 19.66 1.18 22.88
CA GLN A 72 18.43 0.46 23.15
C GLN A 72 17.19 1.18 22.61
N ALA A 73 17.17 2.53 22.66
CA ALA A 73 16.03 3.30 22.17
C ALA A 73 15.88 3.21 20.65
N ALA A 74 16.98 3.34 19.91
CA ALA A 74 16.96 3.10 18.46
C ALA A 74 16.58 1.64 18.16
N ALA A 75 17.14 0.69 18.90
CA ALA A 75 16.96 -0.74 18.66
C ALA A 75 15.53 -1.24 18.90
N VAL A 76 14.84 -0.71 19.92
CA VAL A 76 13.42 -1.05 20.12
C VAL A 76 12.56 -0.49 18.99
N ILE A 77 12.86 0.73 18.52
CA ILE A 77 11.92 1.51 17.71
C ILE A 77 12.12 1.32 16.21
N TYR A 78 13.34 1.49 15.70
CA TYR A 78 13.58 1.57 14.26
C TYR A 78 13.40 0.25 13.52
N PRO A 79 13.89 -0.90 14.03
CA PRO A 79 13.61 -2.20 13.41
C PRO A 79 12.13 -2.49 13.28
N GLU A 80 11.33 -2.23 14.32
CA GLU A 80 9.88 -2.43 14.27
C GLU A 80 9.22 -1.56 13.19
N LEU A 81 9.46 -0.25 13.21
CA LEU A 81 8.83 0.64 12.24
C LEU A 81 9.23 0.29 10.80
N HIS A 82 10.49 -0.09 10.60
CA HIS A 82 10.99 -0.42 9.27
C HIS A 82 10.44 -1.76 8.76
N THR A 83 10.35 -2.80 9.59
CA THR A 83 9.81 -4.09 9.17
C THR A 83 8.32 -4.00 8.83
N ARG A 84 7.56 -3.20 9.60
CA ARG A 84 6.15 -2.88 9.28
C ARG A 84 6.00 -2.11 7.97
N LEU A 85 6.90 -1.17 7.70
CA LEU A 85 6.89 -0.42 6.45
C LEU A 85 7.25 -1.30 5.24
N VAL A 86 8.22 -2.20 5.41
CA VAL A 86 8.56 -3.22 4.40
C VAL A 86 7.37 -4.14 4.14
N SER A 87 6.71 -4.63 5.20
CA SER A 87 5.48 -5.43 5.13
C SER A 87 4.39 -4.71 4.36
N TRP A 88 4.10 -3.45 4.73
CA TRP A 88 3.15 -2.59 4.03
C TRP A 88 3.45 -2.50 2.53
N TRP A 89 4.69 -2.20 2.16
CA TRP A 89 5.07 -2.05 0.76
C TRP A 89 4.95 -3.35 -0.04
N LEU A 90 5.43 -4.47 0.52
CA LEU A 90 5.38 -5.79 -0.13
C LEU A 90 3.94 -6.26 -0.34
N VAL A 91 3.07 -6.09 0.68
CA VAL A 91 1.66 -6.49 0.58
C VAL A 91 0.95 -5.70 -0.53
N HIS A 92 1.18 -4.39 -0.63
CA HIS A 92 0.63 -3.59 -1.73
C HIS A 92 1.20 -4.03 -3.09
N ALA A 93 2.50 -4.31 -3.17
CA ALA A 93 3.14 -4.76 -4.40
C ALA A 93 2.58 -6.10 -4.89
N TRP A 94 2.54 -7.12 -4.04
CA TRP A 94 2.00 -8.44 -4.37
C TRP A 94 0.53 -8.38 -4.76
N ARG A 95 -0.31 -7.73 -3.93
CA ARG A 95 -1.74 -7.56 -4.22
C ARG A 95 -1.97 -6.82 -5.52
N SER A 96 -1.17 -5.79 -5.82
CA SER A 96 -1.27 -5.05 -7.07
C SER A 96 -0.92 -5.91 -8.28
N ILE A 97 0.14 -6.74 -8.21
CA ILE A 97 0.52 -7.67 -9.27
C ILE A 97 -0.64 -8.63 -9.54
N ASP A 98 -1.13 -9.32 -8.51
CA ASP A 98 -2.23 -10.29 -8.63
C ASP A 98 -3.46 -9.65 -9.30
N LEU A 99 -3.89 -8.47 -8.81
CA LEU A 99 -5.06 -7.78 -9.32
C LEU A 99 -4.88 -7.32 -10.77
N LEU A 100 -3.71 -6.79 -11.14
CA LEU A 100 -3.43 -6.32 -12.49
C LEU A 100 -3.39 -7.49 -13.49
N GLU A 101 -2.67 -8.56 -13.15
CA GLU A 101 -2.56 -9.75 -14.00
C GLU A 101 -3.92 -10.45 -14.18
N ASP A 102 -4.65 -10.66 -13.09
CA ASP A 102 -5.97 -11.31 -13.12
C ASP A 102 -6.98 -10.49 -13.92
N THR A 103 -6.93 -9.16 -13.82
CA THR A 103 -7.86 -8.32 -14.59
C THR A 103 -7.56 -8.41 -16.09
N VAL A 104 -6.28 -8.44 -16.47
CA VAL A 104 -5.87 -8.61 -17.87
C VAL A 104 -6.26 -9.99 -18.41
N ASP A 105 -6.04 -11.07 -17.66
CA ASP A 105 -6.49 -12.42 -18.08
C ASP A 105 -8.01 -12.49 -18.23
N ASN A 106 -8.75 -11.88 -17.29
CA ASN A 106 -10.21 -11.82 -17.37
C ASN A 106 -10.68 -11.04 -18.62
N LEU A 107 -10.04 -9.93 -18.96
CA LEU A 107 -10.34 -9.20 -20.20
C LEU A 107 -10.03 -10.04 -21.44
N TRP A 108 -8.86 -10.68 -21.48
CA TRP A 108 -8.42 -11.51 -22.60
C TRP A 108 -9.37 -12.68 -22.86
N ARG A 109 -9.85 -13.32 -21.78
CA ARG A 109 -10.83 -14.42 -21.83
C ARG A 109 -12.28 -13.96 -21.94
N TRP A 110 -12.51 -12.65 -22.11
CA TRP A 110 -13.83 -12.04 -22.20
C TRP A 110 -14.74 -12.32 -20.99
N ARG A 111 -14.16 -12.49 -19.81
CA ARG A 111 -14.85 -12.67 -18.52
C ARG A 111 -15.18 -11.32 -17.90
N ILE A 112 -15.96 -10.50 -18.62
CA ILE A 112 -16.16 -9.07 -18.30
C ILE A 112 -16.69 -8.83 -16.88
N ALA A 113 -17.58 -9.69 -16.35
CA ALA A 113 -18.05 -9.54 -14.97
C ALA A 113 -16.92 -9.71 -13.94
N SER A 114 -16.07 -10.73 -14.11
CA SER A 114 -14.88 -10.93 -13.28
C SER A 114 -13.86 -9.82 -13.47
N GLY A 115 -13.69 -9.36 -14.72
CA GLY A 115 -12.86 -8.19 -15.05
C GLY A 115 -13.34 -6.91 -14.35
N ALA A 116 -14.66 -6.68 -14.26
CA ALA A 116 -15.22 -5.53 -13.57
C ALA A 116 -14.97 -5.55 -12.07
N VAL A 117 -15.14 -6.73 -11.43
CA VAL A 117 -14.85 -6.92 -10.01
C VAL A 117 -13.37 -6.67 -9.71
N THR A 118 -12.48 -7.24 -10.52
CA THR A 118 -11.03 -7.14 -10.33
C THR A 118 -10.51 -5.74 -10.66
N ALA A 119 -10.95 -5.10 -11.76
CA ALA A 119 -10.62 -3.70 -12.06
C ALA A 119 -11.10 -2.73 -10.97
N ARG A 120 -12.29 -2.97 -10.41
CA ARG A 120 -12.76 -2.18 -9.26
C ARG A 120 -11.77 -2.29 -8.10
N ALA A 121 -11.35 -3.51 -7.76
CA ALA A 121 -10.36 -3.73 -6.72
C ALA A 121 -9.01 -3.05 -7.03
N VAL A 122 -8.57 -3.00 -8.29
CA VAL A 122 -7.37 -2.24 -8.72
C VAL A 122 -7.54 -0.74 -8.43
N LEU A 123 -8.71 -0.14 -8.69
CA LEU A 123 -8.97 1.27 -8.36
C LEU A 123 -8.93 1.52 -6.85
N GLU A 124 -9.54 0.62 -6.07
CA GLU A 124 -9.56 0.70 -4.60
C GLU A 124 -8.15 0.58 -4.02
N GLU A 125 -7.35 -0.32 -4.57
CA GLU A 125 -5.94 -0.54 -4.22
C GLU A 125 -5.10 0.70 -4.50
N ALA A 126 -5.20 1.26 -5.72
CA ALA A 126 -4.50 2.48 -6.09
C ALA A 126 -4.87 3.65 -5.15
N GLY A 127 -6.14 3.78 -4.79
CA GLY A 127 -6.61 4.80 -3.87
C GLY A 127 -6.08 4.63 -2.44
N ALA A 128 -6.06 3.40 -1.92
CA ALA A 128 -5.49 3.10 -0.60
C ALA A 128 -3.99 3.37 -0.57
N LEU A 129 -3.25 2.84 -1.55
CA LEU A 129 -1.82 3.02 -1.68
C LEU A 129 -1.42 4.51 -1.73
N VAL A 130 -2.11 5.33 -2.54
CA VAL A 130 -1.84 6.78 -2.61
C VAL A 130 -2.06 7.46 -1.26
N ASP A 131 -3.19 7.18 -0.59
CA ASP A 131 -3.54 7.81 0.68
C ASP A 131 -2.54 7.47 1.78
N GLU A 132 -2.17 6.20 1.89
CA GLU A 132 -1.24 5.71 2.89
C GLU A 132 0.19 6.17 2.63
N ALA A 133 0.64 6.10 1.38
CA ALA A 133 1.96 6.55 0.97
C ALA A 133 2.19 8.04 1.26
N GLN A 134 1.18 8.89 1.03
CA GLN A 134 1.24 10.32 1.38
C GLN A 134 1.34 10.54 2.88
N LYS A 135 0.57 9.80 3.69
CA LYS A 135 0.62 9.89 5.16
C LYS A 135 1.98 9.43 5.69
N LEU A 136 2.53 8.35 5.14
CA LEU A 136 3.84 7.82 5.52
C LEU A 136 4.97 8.79 5.14
N ALA A 137 4.92 9.38 3.94
CA ALA A 137 5.90 10.38 3.51
C ALA A 137 5.89 11.61 4.43
N GLU A 138 4.71 12.09 4.81
CA GLU A 138 4.57 13.23 5.72
C GLU A 138 5.04 12.90 7.15
N ALA A 139 4.65 11.73 7.67
CA ALA A 139 5.13 11.25 8.97
C ALA A 139 6.65 11.11 9.00
N TRP A 140 7.25 10.58 7.92
CA TRP A 140 8.69 10.48 7.83
C TRP A 140 9.37 11.84 7.68
N ARG A 141 8.78 12.79 6.95
CA ARG A 141 9.30 14.16 6.87
C ARG A 141 9.44 14.78 8.27
N VAL A 142 8.45 14.58 9.15
CA VAL A 142 8.50 15.02 10.55
C VAL A 142 9.60 14.27 11.32
N GLY A 143 9.63 12.94 11.25
CA GLY A 143 10.61 12.12 11.96
C GLY A 143 12.06 12.38 11.54
N LYS A 144 12.31 12.54 10.23
CA LYS A 144 13.65 12.77 9.66
C LYS A 144 14.21 14.14 10.05
N ALA A 145 13.34 15.13 10.28
CA ALA A 145 13.71 16.46 10.75
C ALA A 145 13.96 16.53 12.27
N ALA A 146 13.73 15.45 13.02
CA ALA A 146 13.82 15.46 14.47
C ALA A 146 15.26 15.75 14.99
N PRO A 147 15.40 16.60 16.02
CA PRO A 147 16.70 16.99 16.58
C PRO A 147 17.45 15.80 17.20
N GLY A 148 18.78 15.87 17.23
CA GLY A 148 19.67 14.73 17.49
C GLY A 148 19.91 14.34 18.94
N LYS A 149 18.96 14.55 19.85
CA LYS A 149 19.10 14.02 21.21
C LYS A 149 18.71 12.53 21.23
N ALA A 150 19.47 11.74 21.99
CA ALA A 150 19.47 10.26 21.90
C ALA A 150 18.10 9.62 22.13
N LEU A 151 17.29 10.10 23.08
CA LEU A 151 15.96 9.56 23.37
C LEU A 151 14.83 10.29 22.62
N GLU A 152 14.97 11.60 22.38
CA GLU A 152 13.93 12.42 21.73
C GLU A 152 13.68 12.01 20.28
N ARG A 153 14.74 11.62 19.53
CA ARG A 153 14.59 11.26 18.12
C ARG A 153 13.84 9.95 17.90
N PRO A 154 14.20 8.81 18.53
CA PRO A 154 13.41 7.59 18.41
C PRO A 154 11.94 7.79 18.79
N ALA A 155 11.67 8.52 19.88
CA ALA A 155 10.31 8.85 20.29
C ALA A 155 9.55 9.65 19.22
N THR A 156 10.14 10.74 18.71
CA THR A 156 9.53 11.58 17.66
C THR A 156 9.22 10.78 16.38
N VAL A 157 10.15 9.92 15.96
CA VAL A 157 9.96 9.05 14.79
C VAL A 157 8.82 8.07 15.03
N ARG A 158 8.73 7.46 16.22
CA ARG A 158 7.63 6.58 16.60
C ARG A 158 6.29 7.30 16.59
N ASP A 159 6.21 8.45 17.24
CA ASP A 159 4.96 9.21 17.37
C ASP A 159 4.42 9.63 16.00
N ALA A 160 5.31 9.91 15.04
CA ALA A 160 4.93 10.20 13.67
C ALA A 160 4.49 8.95 12.87
N LEU A 161 5.30 7.89 12.86
CA LEU A 161 5.10 6.74 11.96
C LEU A 161 4.19 5.64 12.52
N ALA A 162 4.30 5.31 13.81
CA ALA A 162 3.62 4.15 14.38
C ALA A 162 2.08 4.22 14.24
N PRO A 163 1.42 5.38 14.44
CA PRO A 163 -0.03 5.48 14.24
C PRO A 163 -0.44 5.24 12.79
N VAL A 164 0.34 5.76 11.83
CA VAL A 164 0.06 5.62 10.39
C VAL A 164 0.22 4.15 9.97
N LEU A 165 1.32 3.51 10.36
CA LEU A 165 1.56 2.09 10.09
C LEU A 165 0.55 1.18 10.80
N LEU A 166 0.04 1.59 11.97
CA LEU A 166 -0.98 0.81 12.70
C LEU A 166 -2.32 0.88 11.99
N HIS A 167 -2.67 2.06 11.49
CA HIS A 167 -3.87 2.25 10.71
C HIS A 167 -3.80 1.49 9.36
N ALA A 168 -2.66 1.52 8.68
CA ALA A 168 -2.47 0.78 7.42
C ALA A 168 -2.53 -0.75 7.62
N GLY A 169 -1.85 -1.29 8.64
CA GLY A 169 -1.79 -2.75 8.86
C GLY A 169 -3.01 -3.35 9.56
N MET A 170 -3.68 -2.60 10.43
CA MET A 170 -4.78 -3.10 11.29
C MET A 170 -6.11 -2.38 11.07
N GLY A 171 -6.18 -1.47 10.09
CA GLY A 171 -7.38 -0.75 9.74
C GLY A 171 -8.49 -1.70 9.29
N SER A 172 -9.71 -1.51 9.79
CA SER A 172 -10.86 -2.35 9.44
C SER A 172 -12.11 -1.53 9.15
N ARG A 173 -12.98 -2.07 8.29
CA ARG A 173 -14.32 -1.54 8.00
C ARG A 173 -15.43 -2.36 8.66
N LEU A 174 -15.07 -3.39 9.43
CA LEU A 174 -16.04 -4.28 10.06
C LEU A 174 -16.72 -3.59 11.25
N THR A 175 -18.03 -3.78 11.38
CA THR A 175 -18.79 -3.32 12.56
C THR A 175 -18.20 -3.94 13.82
N GLY A 176 -17.95 -3.13 14.85
CA GLY A 176 -17.33 -3.58 16.11
C GLY A 176 -15.80 -3.61 16.09
N SER A 177 -15.15 -3.19 14.99
CA SER A 177 -13.72 -2.91 15.00
C SER A 177 -13.38 -1.66 15.81
N ASN A 178 -12.13 -1.56 16.27
CA ASN A 178 -11.66 -0.45 17.09
C ASN A 178 -11.89 0.89 16.37
N GLU A 179 -12.60 1.82 17.03
CA GLU A 179 -12.92 3.14 16.46
C GLU A 179 -11.69 3.92 15.99
N LYS A 180 -10.55 3.75 16.68
CA LYS A 180 -9.28 4.38 16.33
C LYS A 180 -8.61 3.75 15.10
N LEU A 181 -9.10 2.59 14.65
CA LEU A 181 -8.61 1.83 13.49
C LEU A 181 -9.68 1.68 12.40
N GLN A 182 -10.67 2.58 12.37
CA GLN A 182 -11.64 2.60 11.28
C GLN A 182 -10.97 2.99 9.96
N ALA A 183 -11.00 2.09 8.99
CA ALA A 183 -10.38 2.32 7.68
C ALA A 183 -11.13 3.40 6.88
N THR A 184 -10.39 4.13 6.04
CA THR A 184 -10.95 5.18 5.18
C THR A 184 -12.02 4.59 4.25
N ASN A 185 -13.13 5.31 4.08
CA ASN A 185 -14.17 4.93 3.12
C ASN A 185 -13.62 4.88 1.68
N VAL A 186 -13.98 3.84 0.93
CA VAL A 186 -13.48 3.62 -0.43
C VAL A 186 -13.78 4.78 -1.39
N LEU A 187 -14.98 5.38 -1.34
CA LEU A 187 -15.30 6.52 -2.19
C LEU A 187 -14.42 7.74 -1.87
N THR A 188 -14.01 7.89 -0.62
CA THR A 188 -13.05 8.92 -0.22
C THR A 188 -11.68 8.65 -0.83
N LEU A 189 -11.24 7.39 -0.87
CA LEU A 189 -9.98 6.99 -1.52
C LEU A 189 -10.01 7.25 -3.03
N VAL A 190 -11.11 6.88 -3.72
CA VAL A 190 -11.29 7.14 -5.16
C VAL A 190 -11.30 8.64 -5.46
N LYS A 191 -11.93 9.47 -4.61
CA LYS A 191 -11.88 10.94 -4.71
C LYS A 191 -10.46 11.48 -4.59
N LYS A 192 -9.67 10.95 -3.66
CA LYS A 192 -8.26 11.33 -3.52
C LYS A 192 -7.45 10.89 -4.74
N LEU A 193 -7.67 9.67 -5.23
CA LEU A 193 -7.03 9.14 -6.44
C LEU A 193 -7.28 10.04 -7.65
N ALA A 194 -8.53 10.42 -7.92
CA ALA A 194 -8.89 11.33 -9.01
C ALA A 194 -8.20 12.69 -8.87
N LYS A 195 -8.16 13.24 -7.65
CA LYS A 195 -7.50 14.51 -7.36
C LYS A 195 -5.98 14.45 -7.58
N VAL A 196 -5.32 13.40 -7.08
CA VAL A 196 -3.86 13.25 -7.14
C VAL A 196 -3.38 12.95 -8.56
N SER A 197 -4.11 12.11 -9.28
CA SER A 197 -3.81 11.81 -10.69
C SER A 197 -4.17 12.94 -11.66
N GLY A 198 -5.05 13.86 -11.24
CA GLY A 198 -5.62 14.89 -12.12
C GLY A 198 -6.61 14.32 -13.15
N ASP A 199 -7.01 13.04 -13.02
CA ASP A 199 -7.92 12.38 -13.94
C ASP A 199 -9.31 12.19 -13.29
N PRO A 200 -10.31 13.01 -13.67
CA PRO A 200 -11.65 12.90 -13.10
C PRO A 200 -12.35 11.59 -13.49
N ARG A 201 -11.87 10.87 -14.52
CA ARG A 201 -12.49 9.64 -15.01
C ARG A 201 -12.43 8.49 -13.99
N PHE A 202 -11.54 8.56 -13.00
CA PHE A 202 -11.54 7.58 -11.89
C PHE A 202 -12.89 7.47 -11.17
N HIS A 203 -13.66 8.56 -11.11
CA HIS A 203 -15.03 8.53 -10.58
C HIS A 203 -15.98 7.73 -11.46
N GLU A 204 -16.00 8.10 -12.74
CA GLU A 204 -16.87 7.46 -13.73
C GLU A 204 -16.54 5.96 -13.87
N TRP A 205 -15.26 5.62 -13.94
CA TRP A 205 -14.83 4.22 -13.98
C TRP A 205 -15.27 3.47 -12.73
N TYR A 206 -15.08 4.04 -11.53
CA TYR A 206 -15.50 3.37 -10.31
C TYR A 206 -17.02 3.15 -10.27
N ASP A 207 -17.83 4.12 -10.69
CA ASP A 207 -19.29 3.99 -10.71
C ASP A 207 -19.75 2.89 -11.67
N TRP A 208 -19.21 2.87 -12.90
CA TRP A 208 -19.49 1.81 -13.88
C TRP A 208 -19.06 0.42 -13.40
N LEU A 209 -17.87 0.31 -12.83
CA LEU A 209 -17.34 -0.96 -12.33
C LEU A 209 -18.10 -1.44 -11.08
N SER A 210 -18.51 -0.51 -10.23
CA SER A 210 -19.35 -0.77 -9.06
C SER A 210 -20.72 -1.29 -9.50
N ASP A 211 -21.37 -0.64 -10.47
CA ASP A 211 -22.64 -1.13 -11.01
C ASP A 211 -22.50 -2.55 -11.59
N ALA A 212 -21.46 -2.77 -12.40
CA ALA A 212 -21.17 -4.07 -13.01
C ALA A 212 -20.79 -5.18 -12.02
N ALA A 213 -20.12 -4.84 -10.91
CA ALA A 213 -19.73 -5.77 -9.86
C ALA A 213 -20.90 -6.17 -8.93
N HIS A 214 -21.91 -5.30 -8.79
CA HIS A 214 -23.06 -5.59 -7.93
C HIS A 214 -24.08 -6.49 -8.65
N PRO A 215 -24.84 -7.32 -7.91
CA PRO A 215 -25.77 -8.28 -8.48
C PRO A 215 -27.05 -7.62 -9.05
N ALA A 216 -26.97 -6.61 -9.92
CA ALA A 216 -28.10 -6.06 -10.65
C ALA A 216 -28.31 -6.79 -11.99
N PHE A 217 -29.56 -7.13 -12.36
CA PHE A 217 -29.87 -7.90 -13.58
C PHE A 217 -29.29 -7.28 -14.86
N GLY A 218 -29.24 -5.95 -14.93
CA GLY A 218 -28.80 -5.21 -16.11
C GLY A 218 -27.30 -4.92 -16.21
N ALA A 219 -26.52 -5.14 -15.15
CA ALA A 219 -25.12 -4.74 -15.06
C ALA A 219 -24.13 -5.89 -15.36
N ARG A 220 -24.63 -7.12 -15.52
CA ARG A 220 -23.83 -8.36 -15.55
C ARG A 220 -23.25 -8.76 -16.91
N ILE A 221 -23.23 -7.87 -17.91
CA ILE A 221 -22.99 -8.29 -19.29
C ILE A 221 -22.18 -7.26 -20.08
N ALA A 222 -21.39 -7.74 -21.05
CA ALA A 222 -20.52 -6.91 -21.88
C ALA A 222 -21.29 -5.77 -22.59
N TYR A 223 -22.59 -5.97 -22.85
CA TYR A 223 -23.48 -4.94 -23.35
C TYR A 223 -24.90 -5.08 -22.78
N ALA A 224 -25.49 -3.95 -22.38
CA ALA A 224 -26.91 -3.81 -22.10
C ALA A 224 -27.42 -2.49 -22.71
N SER A 225 -28.43 -2.54 -23.58
CA SER A 225 -28.95 -1.32 -24.22
C SER A 225 -29.55 -0.35 -23.20
N PRO A 226 -29.63 0.96 -23.50
CA PRO A 226 -30.60 1.82 -22.83
C PRO A 226 -32.00 1.18 -22.92
N PRO A 227 -32.87 1.35 -21.91
CA PRO A 227 -34.25 0.92 -21.99
C PRO A 227 -34.94 1.65 -23.15
N MET A 228 -35.52 0.91 -24.09
CA MET A 228 -36.27 1.48 -25.21
C MET A 228 -37.75 1.26 -24.95
N ALA A 229 -38.45 2.33 -24.58
CA ALA A 229 -39.90 2.31 -24.42
C ALA A 229 -40.55 2.47 -25.80
N HIS A 230 -41.54 1.62 -26.10
CA HIS A 230 -42.41 1.82 -27.24
C HIS A 230 -43.24 3.11 -27.03
N ASP A 231 -43.57 3.85 -28.09
CA ASP A 231 -44.28 5.14 -28.00
C ASP A 231 -45.62 5.07 -27.25
N SER A 232 -46.27 3.91 -27.26
CA SER A 232 -47.51 3.67 -26.50
C SER A 232 -47.31 3.52 -24.98
N GLY A 233 -46.07 3.43 -24.51
CA GLY A 233 -45.70 3.12 -23.12
C GLY A 233 -46.00 1.68 -22.69
N ALA A 234 -46.60 0.85 -23.56
CA ALA A 234 -47.06 -0.49 -23.20
C ALA A 234 -45.93 -1.51 -23.02
N VAL A 235 -44.78 -1.28 -23.64
CA VAL A 235 -43.63 -2.19 -23.64
C VAL A 235 -42.34 -1.40 -23.51
N THR A 236 -41.42 -1.90 -22.68
CA THR A 236 -40.02 -1.47 -22.67
C THR A 236 -39.15 -2.69 -22.98
N VAL A 237 -38.30 -2.58 -24.00
CA VAL A 237 -37.35 -3.63 -24.36
C VAL A 237 -35.94 -3.22 -23.93
N ARG A 238 -35.15 -4.22 -23.51
CA ARG A 238 -33.72 -4.07 -23.27
C ARG A 238 -33.01 -5.29 -23.82
N TYR A 239 -31.98 -5.05 -24.62
CA TYR A 239 -31.17 -6.11 -25.21
C TYR A 239 -29.94 -6.37 -24.36
N TYR A 240 -29.56 -7.64 -24.29
CA TYR A 240 -28.50 -8.15 -23.45
C TYR A 240 -27.58 -9.04 -24.28
N ALA A 241 -26.28 -8.79 -24.23
CA ALA A 241 -25.32 -9.63 -24.92
C ALA A 241 -24.02 -9.79 -24.15
N ARG A 242 -23.46 -11.00 -24.27
CA ARG A 242 -22.17 -11.35 -23.70
C ARG A 242 -20.99 -10.84 -24.50
N SER A 243 -21.17 -10.36 -25.72
CA SER A 243 -20.12 -9.87 -26.62
C SER A 243 -20.63 -8.67 -27.41
N PRO A 244 -19.74 -7.88 -28.06
CA PRO A 244 -20.15 -6.69 -28.80
C PRO A 244 -21.20 -7.08 -29.84
N LEU A 245 -22.33 -6.37 -29.85
CA LEU A 245 -23.39 -6.60 -30.82
C LEU A 245 -23.15 -5.78 -32.07
N LEU A 246 -23.50 -6.34 -33.22
CA LEU A 246 -23.77 -5.58 -34.42
C LEU A 246 -25.28 -5.33 -34.46
N LEU A 247 -25.72 -4.09 -34.32
CA LEU A 247 -27.10 -3.72 -34.64
C LEU A 247 -27.22 -3.64 -36.16
N GLN A 248 -28.24 -4.32 -36.71
CA GLN A 248 -28.55 -4.30 -38.12
C GLN A 248 -30.00 -3.83 -38.31
N GLY A 249 -30.18 -2.69 -38.97
CA GLY A 249 -31.48 -2.09 -39.27
C GLY A 249 -31.38 -1.08 -40.43
N ASP A 250 -32.39 -1.03 -41.30
CA ASP A 250 -32.48 -0.11 -42.46
C ASP A 250 -31.23 0.01 -43.33
N GLY A 251 -30.53 -1.11 -43.55
CA GLY A 251 -29.30 -1.16 -44.35
C GLY A 251 -28.07 -0.55 -43.67
N GLN A 252 -28.18 -0.14 -42.40
CA GLN A 252 -27.07 0.34 -41.59
C GLN A 252 -26.63 -0.72 -40.57
N HIS A 253 -25.32 -0.76 -40.35
CA HIS A 253 -24.66 -1.59 -39.34
C HIS A 253 -24.02 -0.67 -38.30
N GLN A 254 -24.41 -0.83 -37.04
CA GLN A 254 -23.76 -0.13 -35.93
C GLN A 254 -23.15 -1.14 -34.98
N LEU A 255 -21.82 -1.10 -34.85
CA LEU A 255 -21.13 -1.86 -33.82
C LEU A 255 -21.39 -1.19 -32.47
N MET A 256 -21.85 -1.97 -31.50
CA MET A 256 -22.09 -1.50 -30.15
C MET A 256 -20.81 -1.61 -29.34
N GLU A 257 -20.37 -0.50 -28.76
CA GLU A 257 -19.16 -0.46 -27.95
C GLU A 257 -19.34 -1.27 -26.65
N PRO A 258 -18.38 -2.16 -26.30
CA PRO A 258 -18.43 -2.91 -25.06
C PRO A 258 -18.01 -2.01 -23.89
N THR A 259 -18.90 -1.11 -23.47
CA THR A 259 -18.64 -0.05 -22.48
C THR A 259 -17.94 -0.56 -21.24
N ILE A 260 -18.41 -1.66 -20.62
CA ILE A 260 -17.78 -2.19 -19.41
C ILE A 260 -16.39 -2.77 -19.69
N ALA A 261 -16.18 -3.43 -20.82
CA ALA A 261 -14.86 -3.95 -21.18
C ALA A 261 -13.84 -2.82 -21.37
N PHE A 262 -14.26 -1.72 -22.02
CA PHE A 262 -13.44 -0.52 -22.16
C PHE A 262 -13.18 0.16 -20.81
N THR A 263 -14.20 0.30 -19.96
CA THR A 263 -14.02 0.82 -18.61
C THR A 263 -13.02 -0.01 -17.81
N VAL A 264 -13.10 -1.34 -17.87
CA VAL A 264 -12.15 -2.25 -17.20
C VAL A 264 -10.73 -2.01 -17.75
N ALA A 265 -10.57 -1.95 -19.07
CA ALA A 265 -9.26 -1.73 -19.69
C ALA A 265 -8.66 -0.36 -19.31
N ASP A 266 -9.45 0.71 -19.42
CA ASP A 266 -9.01 2.07 -19.12
C ASP A 266 -8.69 2.25 -17.63
N ALA A 267 -9.54 1.70 -16.75
CA ALA A 267 -9.33 1.73 -15.30
C ALA A 267 -8.06 1.00 -14.90
N VAL A 268 -7.80 -0.19 -15.44
CA VAL A 268 -6.57 -0.95 -15.19
C VAL A 268 -5.34 -0.21 -15.69
N ILE A 269 -5.38 0.38 -16.89
CA ILE A 269 -4.25 1.15 -17.42
C ILE A 269 -3.99 2.38 -16.55
N GLY A 270 -5.05 3.11 -16.19
CA GLY A 270 -4.96 4.32 -15.38
C GLY A 270 -4.45 4.04 -13.97
N ALA A 271 -5.12 3.15 -13.24
CA ALA A 271 -4.74 2.79 -11.88
C ALA A 271 -3.40 2.04 -11.84
N GLY A 272 -3.14 1.14 -12.80
CA GLY A 272 -1.87 0.42 -12.89
C GLY A 272 -0.68 1.36 -12.99
N ARG A 273 -0.78 2.44 -13.80
CA ARG A 273 0.27 3.49 -13.87
C ARG A 273 0.47 4.17 -12.53
N VAL A 274 -0.61 4.57 -11.86
CA VAL A 274 -0.54 5.22 -10.53
C VAL A 274 0.12 4.28 -9.52
N ILE A 275 -0.28 3.01 -9.49
CA ILE A 275 0.27 1.99 -8.60
C ILE A 275 1.78 1.86 -8.79
N VAL A 276 2.25 1.62 -10.02
CA VAL A 276 3.70 1.42 -10.25
C VAL A 276 4.51 2.68 -9.96
N ASP A 277 3.95 3.87 -10.19
CA ASP A 277 4.60 5.14 -9.86
C ASP A 277 4.70 5.36 -8.35
N VAL A 278 3.62 5.10 -7.62
CA VAL A 278 3.59 5.27 -6.17
C VAL A 278 4.45 4.20 -5.49
N LEU A 279 4.41 2.95 -5.94
CA LEU A 279 5.28 1.89 -5.39
C LEU A 279 6.76 2.22 -5.58
N ASP A 280 7.18 2.67 -6.77
CA ASP A 280 8.59 3.04 -7.01
C ASP A 280 9.04 4.20 -6.09
N ARG A 281 8.19 5.22 -5.91
CA ARG A 281 8.49 6.35 -5.02
C ARG A 281 8.45 5.96 -3.55
N SER A 282 7.47 5.17 -3.13
CA SER A 282 7.35 4.64 -1.77
C SER A 282 8.48 3.69 -1.42
N LEU A 283 9.05 2.98 -2.38
CA LEU A 283 10.24 2.16 -2.15
C LEU A 283 11.45 3.02 -1.79
N ALA A 284 11.56 4.21 -2.38
CA ALA A 284 12.54 5.22 -1.98
C ALA A 284 12.37 5.63 -0.52
N LEU A 285 11.12 5.79 -0.08
CA LEU A 285 10.76 6.11 1.29
C LEU A 285 11.14 4.98 2.25
N VAL A 286 10.84 3.72 1.90
CA VAL A 286 11.24 2.52 2.65
C VAL A 286 12.76 2.48 2.82
N ASP A 287 13.49 2.55 1.71
CA ASP A 287 14.96 2.54 1.72
C ASP A 287 15.54 3.71 2.52
N ASP A 288 14.95 4.90 2.43
CA ASP A 288 15.42 6.09 3.15
C ASP A 288 15.21 5.97 4.66
N ILE A 289 14.10 5.40 5.12
CA ILE A 289 13.85 5.11 6.53
C ILE A 289 14.87 4.09 7.04
N GLY A 290 15.02 2.95 6.35
CA GLY A 290 15.95 1.90 6.75
C GLY A 290 17.40 2.38 6.83
N LEU A 291 17.86 3.12 5.82
CA LEU A 291 19.24 3.60 5.73
C LEU A 291 19.54 4.80 6.64
N THR A 292 18.57 5.71 6.84
CA THR A 292 18.75 6.86 7.75
C THR A 292 18.76 6.42 9.22
N THR A 293 17.90 5.46 9.58
CA THR A 293 17.82 4.90 10.94
C THR A 293 18.86 3.83 11.22
N ALA A 294 19.47 3.28 10.17
CA ALA A 294 20.32 2.09 10.25
C ALA A 294 19.60 0.88 10.89
N ALA A 295 18.28 0.75 10.70
CA ALA A 295 17.44 -0.26 11.35
C ALA A 295 18.01 -1.69 11.26
N ALA A 296 18.50 -2.08 10.09
CA ALA A 296 19.11 -3.40 9.86
C ALA A 296 20.36 -3.67 10.71
N THR A 297 21.05 -2.62 11.18
CA THR A 297 22.22 -2.76 12.04
C THR A 297 21.86 -3.03 13.49
N LEU A 298 20.60 -2.80 13.91
CA LEU A 298 20.17 -2.80 15.30
C LEU A 298 19.49 -4.09 15.74
N THR A 299 19.16 -4.98 14.79
CA THR A 299 18.51 -6.26 15.04
C THR A 299 19.26 -7.40 14.37
N ARG A 300 19.12 -8.62 14.89
CA ARG A 300 19.60 -9.86 14.24
C ARG A 300 18.61 -10.44 13.23
N ARG A 301 17.38 -9.91 13.19
CA ARG A 301 16.34 -10.36 12.27
C ARG A 301 16.69 -10.07 10.82
N GLN A 302 16.43 -11.07 9.98
CA GLN A 302 16.50 -10.94 8.53
C GLN A 302 15.11 -10.61 8.00
N TYR A 303 15.06 -9.68 7.05
CA TYR A 303 13.84 -9.26 6.36
C TYR A 303 14.24 -8.55 5.06
N TRP A 304 13.34 -8.49 4.08
CA TRP A 304 13.58 -7.82 2.80
C TRP A 304 13.98 -6.35 3.00
N ARG A 305 14.88 -5.83 2.16
CA ARG A 305 15.42 -4.45 2.25
C ARG A 305 16.11 -4.11 3.58
N ASN A 306 16.65 -5.10 4.31
CA ASN A 306 17.50 -4.86 5.49
C ASN A 306 18.90 -4.30 5.13
N PHE A 307 18.94 -3.18 4.41
CA PHE A 307 20.18 -2.59 3.92
C PHE A 307 21.03 -1.94 5.01
N PHE A 308 22.36 -2.09 4.87
CA PHE A 308 23.36 -1.54 5.78
C PHE A 308 23.93 -0.23 5.22
N PRO A 309 23.95 0.86 6.01
CA PRO A 309 24.60 2.11 5.60
C PRO A 309 26.06 1.90 5.21
N VAL A 310 26.49 2.58 4.13
CA VAL A 310 27.88 2.55 3.66
C VAL A 310 28.58 3.89 3.94
N ARG A 311 29.86 4.03 3.58
CA ARG A 311 30.65 5.25 3.79
C ARG A 311 31.26 5.78 2.49
N GLY A 312 31.54 7.08 2.48
CA GLY A 312 32.26 7.75 1.39
C GLY A 312 31.47 7.79 0.07
N SER A 313 32.17 7.53 -1.03
CA SER A 313 31.65 7.60 -2.41
C SER A 313 31.15 6.27 -2.97
N ARG A 314 30.99 5.25 -2.12
CA ARG A 314 30.46 3.93 -2.50
C ARG A 314 29.04 4.04 -3.07
N SER A 315 28.65 3.06 -3.88
CA SER A 315 27.28 2.91 -4.35
C SER A 315 26.33 2.79 -3.16
N CYS A 316 25.22 3.51 -3.22
CA CYS A 316 24.19 3.48 -2.20
C CYS A 316 23.46 2.13 -2.26
N PRO A 317 23.19 1.46 -1.13
CA PRO A 317 22.43 0.22 -1.10
C PRO A 317 21.05 0.31 -1.76
N CYS A 318 20.40 1.48 -1.74
CA CYS A 318 19.11 1.68 -2.41
C CYS A 318 19.19 1.67 -3.96
N GLY A 319 20.40 1.59 -4.53
CA GLY A 319 20.63 1.53 -5.99
C GLY A 319 20.52 2.88 -6.73
N ARG A 320 20.13 3.97 -6.06
CA ARG A 320 19.83 5.26 -6.72
C ARG A 320 21.03 6.19 -6.96
N GLY A 321 22.25 5.75 -6.64
CA GLY A 321 23.47 6.53 -6.90
C GLY A 321 24.56 6.33 -5.85
N LYS A 322 25.35 7.39 -5.59
CA LYS A 322 26.43 7.36 -4.58
C LYS A 322 25.88 7.72 -3.21
N TRP A 323 26.31 7.00 -2.17
CA TRP A 323 25.90 7.24 -0.77
C TRP A 323 26.02 8.70 -0.35
N SER A 324 27.13 9.36 -0.72
CA SER A 324 27.39 10.76 -0.39
C SER A 324 26.37 11.77 -0.94
N LYS A 325 25.56 11.37 -1.93
CA LYS A 325 24.57 12.23 -2.60
C LYS A 325 23.13 11.73 -2.45
N CYS A 326 22.91 10.59 -1.81
CA CYS A 326 21.62 9.91 -1.83
C CYS A 326 20.63 10.38 -0.75
N GLY A 327 21.05 11.26 0.17
CA GLY A 327 20.15 11.92 1.13
C GLY A 327 19.69 11.09 2.33
N HIS A 328 20.21 9.87 2.52
CA HIS A 328 19.89 9.00 3.67
C HIS A 328 20.58 9.45 4.96
N ARG A 329 20.23 10.65 5.44
CA ARG A 329 20.79 11.27 6.64
C ARG A 329 19.71 12.07 7.35
N TRP A 330 19.82 12.12 8.67
CA TRP A 330 18.99 12.98 9.50
C TRP A 330 19.12 14.45 9.08
N GLY A 331 18.00 15.17 9.06
CA GLY A 331 17.93 16.58 8.66
C GLY A 331 17.92 16.84 7.14
N GLU A 332 18.23 15.85 6.31
CA GLU A 332 18.05 15.97 4.85
C GLU A 332 16.57 15.83 4.47
N PRO A 333 16.15 16.35 3.30
CA PRO A 333 14.79 16.17 2.81
C PRO A 333 14.38 14.69 2.73
N ALA A 334 13.14 14.39 3.13
CA ALA A 334 12.54 13.08 2.90
C ALA A 334 12.18 12.91 1.40
N PRO A 335 12.19 11.67 0.87
CA PRO A 335 11.71 11.40 -0.49
C PRO A 335 10.26 11.84 -0.68
N ALA A 336 9.96 12.45 -1.83
CA ALA A 336 8.60 12.80 -2.21
C ALA A 336 7.90 11.58 -2.84
N VAL A 337 6.61 11.40 -2.53
CA VAL A 337 5.83 10.24 -2.99
C VAL A 337 4.67 10.61 -3.92
N ALA A 338 4.25 11.87 -3.95
CA ALA A 338 3.26 12.41 -4.90
C ALA A 338 3.74 13.73 -5.48
#